data_AF-A0A4P8PXP8-F1
#
_entry.id   AF-A0A4P8PXP8-F1
#
_cell.length_a   1.000
_cell.length_b   1.000
_cell.length_c   1.000
_cell.angle_alpha   90.00
_cell.angle_beta   90.00
_cell.angle_gamma   90.00
#
_symmetry.space_group_name_H-M   'P 1'
#
loop_
_entity.id
_entity.type
_entity.pdbx_description
1 polymer ?
#
loop_
_entity_poly.entity_id
_entity_poly.type
_entity_poly.pdbx_seq_one_letter_code
_entity_poly.pdbx_strand_id
1 'polypeptide(L)'
;MSTNATPILAVPMTDESMATLTDWLLRSLIPTVLDATDLARSADQLCQLAPISPRRLSRPRSLRRHEDLVGRVISTVEMRLQQASGSGRSDTAADVHPLPDDVLNLAAEIGGMVADRGSSIGALANRLLILSVILAGTNCSTRTTSELRTRVDESYCSVLSHLWQNGFGVELRMKEKG
;
A
#
# COMPACT_ATOMS: atom_id res chain seq x y z
N MET A 1 -32.11 3.82 17.94
CA MET A 1 -31.29 4.59 16.97
C MET A 1 -30.00 3.80 16.81
N SER A 2 -29.83 3.11 15.68
CA SER A 2 -28.63 2.31 15.41
C SER A 2 -27.59 3.24 14.81
N THR A 3 -26.69 3.76 15.63
CA THR A 3 -25.48 4.42 15.13
C THR A 3 -24.66 3.34 14.43
N ASN A 4 -24.59 3.40 13.10
CA ASN A 4 -23.71 2.58 12.27
C ASN A 4 -22.25 3.00 12.55
N ALA A 5 -21.76 2.67 13.74
CA ALA A 5 -20.37 2.82 14.11
C ALA A 5 -19.56 1.82 13.28
N THR A 6 -18.61 2.34 12.50
CA THR A 6 -17.72 1.49 11.71
C THR A 6 -16.54 1.13 12.62
N PRO A 7 -16.28 -0.15 12.91
CA PRO A 7 -15.12 -0.52 13.69
C PRO A 7 -13.87 -0.21 12.86
N ILE A 8 -13.06 0.71 13.37
CA ILE A 8 -11.73 1.03 12.86
C ILE A 8 -10.73 0.31 13.73
N LEU A 9 -9.90 -0.53 13.12
CA LEU A 9 -8.70 -1.00 13.79
C LEU A 9 -7.71 0.17 13.91
N ALA A 10 -7.42 0.58 15.14
CA ALA A 10 -6.31 1.46 15.43
C ALA A 10 -5.09 0.61 15.79
N VAL A 11 -4.05 0.72 14.98
CA VAL A 11 -2.76 0.11 15.29
C VAL A 11 -1.94 1.15 16.08
N PRO A 12 -1.51 0.86 17.32
CA PRO A 12 -0.66 1.79 18.05
C PRO A 12 0.67 1.89 17.32
N MET A 13 1.12 3.11 17.08
CA MET A 13 2.24 3.40 16.19
C MET A 13 3.60 3.27 16.89
N THR A 14 3.86 2.08 17.42
CA THR A 14 5.18 1.69 17.94
C THR A 14 6.18 1.50 16.81
N ASP A 15 7.47 1.40 17.14
CA ASP A 15 8.50 1.13 16.14
C ASP A 15 8.31 -0.22 15.44
N GLU A 16 7.81 -1.21 16.17
CA GLU A 16 7.50 -2.56 15.70
C GLU A 16 6.31 -2.60 14.75
N SER A 17 5.19 -1.96 15.12
CA SER A 17 4.00 -1.93 14.26
C SER A 17 4.28 -1.11 13.01
N MET A 18 4.96 0.04 13.13
CA MET A 18 5.33 0.87 11.98
C MET A 18 6.27 0.14 11.03
N ALA A 19 7.26 -0.59 11.54
CA ALA A 19 8.16 -1.40 10.71
C ALA A 19 7.37 -2.48 9.96
N THR A 20 6.52 -3.21 10.67
CA THR A 20 5.67 -4.26 10.10
C THR A 20 4.73 -3.72 9.03
N LEU A 21 4.05 -2.60 9.31
CA LEU A 21 3.12 -1.96 8.38
C LEU A 21 3.82 -1.39 7.14
N THR A 22 4.99 -0.77 7.32
CA THR A 22 5.80 -0.27 6.19
C THR A 22 6.33 -1.44 5.34
N ASP A 23 6.76 -2.53 5.99
CA ASP A 23 7.20 -3.75 5.30
C ASP A 23 6.05 -4.38 4.50
N TRP A 24 4.88 -4.53 5.11
CA TRP A 24 3.66 -5.01 4.46
C TRP A 24 3.27 -4.15 3.26
N LEU A 25 3.24 -2.83 3.41
CA LEU A 25 2.91 -1.89 2.34
C LEU A 25 3.81 -2.11 1.11
N LEU A 26 5.13 -2.21 1.33
CA LEU A 26 6.11 -2.32 0.26
C LEU A 26 6.24 -3.71 -0.34
N ARG A 27 6.13 -4.76 0.46
CA ARG A 27 6.47 -6.13 0.05
C ARG A 27 5.27 -7.05 -0.10
N SER A 28 4.08 -6.61 0.27
CA SER A 28 2.84 -7.38 0.11
C SER A 28 1.78 -6.59 -0.63
N LEU A 29 1.37 -5.43 -0.12
CA LEU A 29 0.24 -4.69 -0.70
C LEU A 29 0.57 -4.14 -2.09
N ILE A 30 1.63 -3.35 -2.23
CA ILE A 30 2.02 -2.78 -3.53
C ILE A 30 2.30 -3.87 -4.57
N PRO A 31 3.07 -4.94 -4.26
CA PRO A 31 3.23 -6.07 -5.18
C PRO A 31 1.91 -6.72 -5.58
N THR A 32 0.96 -6.88 -4.66
CA THR A 32 -0.38 -7.43 -4.96
C THR A 32 -1.12 -6.59 -6.00
N VAL A 33 -1.05 -5.26 -5.87
CA VAL A 33 -1.65 -4.32 -6.84
C VAL A 33 -0.91 -4.35 -8.18
N LEU A 34 0.42 -4.34 -8.16
CA LEU A 34 1.25 -4.40 -9.37
C LEU A 34 1.08 -5.72 -10.14
N ASP A 35 0.87 -6.85 -9.45
CA ASP A 35 0.63 -8.15 -10.06
C ASP A 35 -0.73 -8.24 -10.78
N ALA A 36 -1.66 -7.31 -10.49
CA ALA A 36 -2.87 -7.13 -11.28
C ALA A 36 -2.64 -6.30 -12.56
N THR A 37 -1.41 -5.84 -12.80
CA THR A 37 -0.99 -5.07 -14.00
C THR A 37 0.05 -5.85 -14.82
N ASP A 38 0.59 -5.27 -15.88
CA ASP A 38 1.69 -5.86 -16.67
C ASP A 38 3.08 -5.71 -16.03
N LEU A 39 3.13 -5.33 -14.74
CA LEU A 39 4.36 -5.03 -13.99
C LEU A 39 4.76 -6.11 -12.96
N ALA A 40 4.45 -7.38 -13.24
CA ALA A 40 4.81 -8.52 -12.37
C ALA A 40 6.31 -8.53 -11.98
N ARG A 41 7.22 -8.18 -12.90
CA ARG A 41 8.65 -8.07 -12.59
C ARG A 41 8.95 -7.02 -11.51
N SER A 42 8.25 -5.88 -11.53
CA SER A 42 8.41 -4.84 -10.51
C SER A 42 7.86 -5.32 -9.17
N ALA A 43 6.75 -6.07 -9.18
CA ALA A 43 6.21 -6.71 -7.98
C ALA A 43 7.24 -7.69 -7.36
N ASP A 44 7.84 -8.56 -8.17
CA ASP A 44 8.88 -9.51 -7.72
C ASP A 44 10.10 -8.80 -7.12
N GLN A 45 10.55 -7.72 -7.74
CA GLN A 45 11.68 -6.92 -7.25
C GLN A 45 11.41 -6.32 -5.86
N LEU A 46 10.18 -5.84 -5.63
CA LEU A 46 9.78 -5.32 -4.32
C LEU A 46 9.70 -6.44 -3.27
N CYS A 47 9.14 -7.60 -3.63
CA CYS A 47 9.12 -8.77 -2.76
C CYS A 47 10.52 -9.26 -2.35
N GLN A 48 11.53 -9.07 -3.20
CA GLN A 48 12.93 -9.44 -2.96
C GLN A 48 13.73 -8.44 -2.12
N LEU A 49 13.15 -7.30 -1.72
CA LEU A 49 13.83 -6.35 -0.84
C LEU A 49 14.24 -7.03 0.49
N ALA A 50 15.06 -6.37 1.30
CA ALA A 50 15.29 -6.82 2.67
C ALA A 50 14.10 -6.41 3.56
N PRO A 51 13.70 -7.21 4.57
CA PRO A 51 12.61 -6.82 5.46
C PRO A 51 12.93 -5.52 6.20
N ILE A 52 11.92 -4.67 6.34
CA ILE A 52 11.98 -3.43 7.12
C ILE A 52 11.75 -3.80 8.58
N SER A 53 12.83 -3.71 9.36
CA SER A 53 12.78 -3.90 10.81
C SER A 53 12.79 -2.55 11.53
N PRO A 54 12.39 -2.50 12.81
CA PRO A 54 12.45 -1.29 13.63
C PRO A 54 13.82 -0.60 13.56
N ARG A 55 14.89 -1.41 13.68
CA ARG A 55 16.28 -0.95 13.58
C ARG A 55 16.62 -0.27 12.25
N ARG A 56 15.99 -0.69 11.15
CA ARG A 56 16.17 -0.05 9.83
C ARG A 56 15.36 1.24 9.74
N LEU A 57 14.13 1.25 10.23
CA LEU A 57 13.31 2.47 10.29
C LEU A 57 13.99 3.58 11.10
N SER A 58 14.64 3.25 12.22
CA SER A 58 15.39 4.26 13.01
C SER A 58 16.66 4.77 12.31
N ARG A 59 17.03 4.23 11.15
CA ARG A 59 18.24 4.58 10.41
C ARG A 59 17.90 4.89 8.95
N PRO A 60 17.58 6.15 8.61
CA PRO A 60 17.12 6.53 7.27
C PRO A 60 18.03 6.05 6.13
N ARG A 61 19.36 6.11 6.32
CA ARG A 61 20.34 5.65 5.33
C ARG A 61 20.21 4.16 4.98
N SER A 62 19.67 3.34 5.88
CA SER A 62 19.50 1.90 5.66
C SER A 62 18.36 1.56 4.70
N LEU A 63 17.50 2.55 4.37
CA LEU A 63 16.35 2.41 3.49
C LEU A 63 16.61 2.98 2.09
N ARG A 64 17.81 3.54 1.82
CA ARG A 64 18.14 4.12 0.50
C ARG A 64 17.94 3.15 -0.64
N ARG A 65 18.30 1.87 -0.47
CA ARG A 65 18.09 0.85 -1.50
C ARG A 65 16.60 0.62 -1.78
N HIS A 66 15.76 0.69 -0.75
CA HIS A 66 14.30 0.62 -0.89
C HIS A 66 13.80 1.86 -1.62
N GLU A 67 14.23 3.05 -1.23
CA GLU A 67 13.86 4.33 -1.86
C GLU A 67 14.24 4.35 -3.35
N ASP A 68 15.46 3.93 -3.69
CA ASP A 68 15.94 3.85 -5.07
C ASP A 68 15.13 2.86 -5.91
N LEU A 69 14.77 1.70 -5.35
CA LEU A 69 13.96 0.73 -6.07
C LEU A 69 12.53 1.23 -6.27
N VAL A 70 11.91 1.76 -5.22
CA VAL A 70 10.55 2.32 -5.28
C VAL A 70 10.50 3.48 -6.28
N GLY A 71 11.50 4.37 -6.29
CA GLY A 71 11.61 5.45 -7.27
C GLY A 71 11.69 4.95 -8.73
N ARG A 72 12.45 3.88 -8.98
CA ARG A 72 12.50 3.23 -10.31
C ARG A 72 11.17 2.61 -10.71
N VAL A 73 10.50 1.93 -9.77
CA VAL A 73 9.18 1.34 -10.03
C VAL A 73 8.15 2.42 -10.32
N ILE A 74 8.14 3.52 -9.55
CA ILE A 74 7.28 4.67 -9.82
C ILE A 74 7.50 5.22 -11.23
N SER A 75 8.75 5.45 -11.62
CA SER A 75 9.08 5.93 -12.97
C SER A 75 8.57 4.97 -14.05
N THR A 76 8.59 3.66 -13.78
CA THR A 76 8.06 2.63 -14.69
C THR A 76 6.54 2.71 -14.79
N VAL A 77 5.83 2.85 -13.66
CA VAL A 77 4.37 3.00 -13.62
C VAL A 77 3.93 4.27 -14.35
N GLU A 78 4.61 5.40 -14.12
CA GLU A 78 4.32 6.67 -14.80
C GLU A 78 4.49 6.56 -16.31
N MET A 79 5.55 5.91 -16.78
CA MET A 79 5.76 5.66 -18.20
C MET A 79 4.61 4.85 -18.81
N ARG A 80 4.10 3.83 -18.10
CA ARG A 80 2.95 3.03 -18.55
C ARG A 80 1.66 3.84 -18.57
N LEU A 81 1.41 4.67 -17.57
CA LEU A 81 0.26 5.57 -17.53
C LEU A 81 0.28 6.58 -18.69
N GLN A 82 1.44 7.12 -19.04
CA GLN A 82 1.60 8.01 -20.20
C GLN A 82 1.29 7.28 -21.52
N GLN A 83 1.79 6.05 -21.69
CA GLN A 83 1.49 5.22 -22.87
C GLN A 83 0.00 4.88 -22.98
N ALA A 84 -0.64 4.54 -21.86
CA ALA A 84 -2.07 4.26 -21.81
C ALA A 84 -2.90 5.51 -22.21
N SER A 85 -2.52 6.69 -21.72
CA SER A 85 -3.19 7.97 -22.03
C SER A 85 -3.06 8.37 -23.50
N GLY A 86 -1.90 8.12 -24.12
CA GLY A 86 -1.65 8.40 -25.54
C GLY A 86 -2.37 7.45 -26.51
N SER A 87 -2.89 6.31 -26.03
CA SER A 87 -3.58 5.32 -26.86
C SER A 87 -5.03 5.67 -27.21
N GLY A 88 -5.56 6.80 -26.72
CA GLY A 88 -6.88 7.32 -27.08
C GLY A 88 -8.07 6.48 -26.58
N ARG A 89 -7.83 5.40 -25.83
CA ARG A 89 -8.88 4.49 -25.35
C ARG A 89 -9.38 4.89 -23.96
N SER A 90 -10.13 5.99 -23.93
CA SER A 90 -10.84 6.48 -22.75
C SER A 90 -12.16 5.73 -22.57
N ASP A 91 -12.11 4.50 -22.08
CA ASP A 91 -13.28 3.89 -21.43
C ASP A 91 -13.24 4.27 -19.94
N THR A 92 -13.58 5.52 -19.67
CA THR A 92 -13.83 6.03 -18.33
C THR A 92 -15.25 5.69 -17.94
N ALA A 93 -15.43 4.62 -17.15
CA ALA A 93 -16.41 4.51 -16.07
C ALA A 93 -16.56 3.03 -15.65
N ALA A 94 -15.68 2.57 -14.77
CA ALA A 94 -16.06 1.57 -13.78
C ALA A 94 -15.62 2.10 -12.43
N ASP A 95 -16.57 2.78 -11.80
CA ASP A 95 -16.57 3.16 -10.40
C ASP A 95 -16.44 1.89 -9.54
N VAL A 96 -15.20 1.46 -9.28
CA VAL A 96 -14.86 0.47 -8.28
C VAL A 96 -13.48 0.83 -7.77
N HIS A 97 -13.41 1.60 -6.69
CA HIS A 97 -12.17 1.79 -5.93
C HIS A 97 -11.60 0.39 -5.62
N PRO A 98 -10.46 -0.03 -6.19
CA PRO A 98 -9.98 -1.40 -6.04
C PRO A 98 -9.37 -1.67 -4.66
N LEU A 99 -9.12 -0.60 -3.89
CA LEU A 99 -8.66 -0.66 -2.52
C LEU A 99 -9.75 -0.16 -1.57
N PRO A 100 -9.89 -0.78 -0.38
CA PRO A 100 -10.67 -0.22 0.72
C PRO A 100 -10.10 1.12 1.20
N ASP A 101 -10.97 2.04 1.63
CA ASP A 101 -10.57 3.35 2.17
C ASP A 101 -9.63 3.22 3.38
N ASP A 102 -9.84 2.22 4.23
CA ASP A 102 -8.99 1.97 5.41
C ASP A 102 -7.54 1.65 5.01
N VAL A 103 -7.34 0.94 3.90
CA VAL A 103 -6.01 0.63 3.36
C VAL A 103 -5.33 1.89 2.84
N LEU A 104 -6.07 2.76 2.14
CA LEU A 104 -5.55 4.03 1.64
C LEU A 104 -5.21 5.00 2.77
N ASN A 105 -6.08 5.11 3.77
CA ASN A 105 -5.84 5.94 4.95
C ASN A 105 -4.61 5.46 5.71
N LEU A 106 -4.48 4.15 5.92
CA LEU A 106 -3.32 3.56 6.59
C LEU A 106 -2.02 3.80 5.80
N ALA A 107 -2.04 3.65 4.47
CA ALA A 107 -0.88 3.95 3.63
C ALA A 107 -0.47 5.43 3.71
N ALA A 108 -1.43 6.36 3.76
CA ALA A 108 -1.16 7.78 3.95
C ALA A 108 -0.59 8.08 5.35
N GLU A 109 -1.14 7.45 6.39
CA GLU A 109 -0.66 7.59 7.77
C GLU A 109 0.78 7.09 7.93
N ILE A 110 1.10 5.90 7.39
CA ILE A 110 2.47 5.36 7.30
C ILE A 110 3.38 6.37 6.60
N GLY A 111 2.90 6.99 5.51
CA GLY A 111 3.63 7.99 4.76
C GLY A 111 4.08 9.18 5.61
N GLY A 112 3.17 9.75 6.41
CA GLY A 112 3.47 10.86 7.31
C GLY A 112 4.46 10.45 8.41
N MET A 113 4.20 9.34 9.10
CA MET A 113 5.00 8.95 10.26
C MET A 113 6.43 8.52 9.90
N VAL A 114 6.61 7.85 8.77
CA VAL A 114 7.95 7.47 8.30
C VAL A 114 8.73 8.72 7.84
N ALA A 115 8.03 9.70 7.27
CA ALA A 115 8.62 11.00 6.92
C ALA A 115 9.10 11.77 8.16
N ASP A 116 8.34 11.76 9.26
CA ASP A 116 8.75 12.36 10.54
C ASP A 116 10.03 11.74 11.11
N ARG A 117 10.35 10.49 10.72
CA ARG A 117 11.60 9.79 11.07
C ARG A 117 12.76 10.09 10.11
N GLY A 118 12.55 10.96 9.14
CA GLY A 118 13.56 11.40 8.19
C GLY A 118 13.82 10.44 7.01
N SER A 119 12.91 9.50 6.74
CA SER A 119 12.97 8.67 5.53
C SER A 119 11.80 8.98 4.60
N SER A 120 12.08 9.05 3.30
CA SER A 120 11.06 9.30 2.28
C SER A 120 10.29 8.04 1.89
N ILE A 121 10.69 6.87 2.38
CA ILE A 121 10.18 5.59 1.88
C ILE A 121 8.68 5.44 2.05
N GLY A 122 8.10 5.94 3.16
CA GLY A 122 6.65 5.89 3.39
C GLY A 122 5.87 6.72 2.36
N ALA A 123 6.32 7.94 2.11
CA ALA A 123 5.71 8.82 1.11
C ALA A 123 5.85 8.25 -0.32
N LEU A 124 7.01 7.67 -0.65
CA LEU A 124 7.25 7.00 -1.93
C LEU A 124 6.36 5.75 -2.07
N ALA A 125 6.21 4.97 -1.02
CA ALA A 125 5.34 3.79 -1.01
C ALA A 125 3.87 4.17 -1.22
N ASN A 126 3.38 5.19 -0.50
CA ASN A 126 2.02 5.70 -0.68
C ASN A 126 1.79 6.21 -2.12
N ARG A 127 2.73 6.99 -2.65
CA ARG A 127 2.68 7.45 -4.04
C ARG A 127 2.64 6.28 -5.03
N LEU A 128 3.50 5.29 -4.84
CA LEU A 128 3.54 4.12 -5.70
C LEU A 128 2.23 3.32 -5.64
N LEU A 129 1.65 3.16 -4.45
CA LEU A 129 0.35 2.50 -4.27
C LEU A 129 -0.73 3.20 -5.10
N ILE A 130 -0.85 4.52 -4.95
CA ILE A 130 -1.84 5.34 -5.69
C ILE A 130 -1.65 5.20 -7.20
N LEU A 131 -0.42 5.34 -7.70
CA LEU A 131 -0.14 5.20 -9.12
C LEU A 131 -0.42 3.79 -9.66
N SER A 132 -0.10 2.76 -8.87
CA SER A 132 -0.35 1.36 -9.24
C SER A 132 -1.84 1.06 -9.30
N VAL A 133 -2.64 1.63 -8.38
CA VAL A 133 -4.10 1.55 -8.41
C VAL A 133 -4.68 2.24 -9.64
N ILE A 134 -4.21 3.44 -9.97
CA ILE A 134 -4.64 4.15 -11.17
C ILE A 134 -4.31 3.31 -12.41
N LEU A 135 -3.11 2.73 -12.48
CA LEU A 135 -2.71 1.87 -13.58
C LEU A 135 -3.59 0.61 -13.66
N ALA A 136 -3.92 -0.02 -12.52
CA ALA A 136 -4.85 -1.14 -12.45
C ALA A 136 -6.32 -0.76 -12.74
N GLY A 137 -6.65 0.53 -12.74
CA GLY A 137 -7.93 1.03 -13.23
C GLY A 137 -7.98 1.21 -14.75
N THR A 138 -6.84 1.14 -15.44
CA THR A 138 -6.77 1.25 -16.90
C THR A 138 -6.99 -0.11 -17.57
N ASN A 139 -7.12 -0.10 -18.91
CA ASN A 139 -7.18 -1.31 -19.75
C ASN A 139 -5.92 -2.22 -19.69
N CYS A 140 -4.92 -1.89 -18.86
CA CYS A 140 -3.70 -2.67 -18.66
C CYS A 140 -3.82 -3.74 -17.58
N SER A 141 -5.00 -3.91 -16.98
CA SER A 141 -5.21 -4.87 -15.90
C SER A 141 -5.30 -6.29 -16.42
N THR A 142 -4.57 -7.19 -15.76
CA THR A 142 -4.57 -8.63 -16.02
C THR A 142 -5.59 -9.36 -15.17
N ARG A 143 -6.25 -8.67 -14.22
CA ARG A 143 -7.26 -9.19 -13.29
C ARG A 143 -8.48 -8.29 -13.20
N THR A 144 -9.57 -8.87 -12.71
CA THR A 144 -10.78 -8.11 -12.39
C THR A 144 -10.60 -7.28 -11.12
N THR A 145 -11.34 -6.17 -11.01
CA THR A 145 -11.33 -5.31 -9.81
C THR A 145 -11.79 -6.05 -8.56
N SER A 146 -12.73 -7.00 -8.70
CA SER A 146 -13.20 -7.84 -7.59
C SER A 146 -12.11 -8.78 -7.06
N GLU A 147 -11.34 -9.43 -7.95
CA GLU A 147 -10.24 -10.31 -7.52
C GLU A 147 -9.12 -9.54 -6.83
N LEU A 148 -8.79 -8.34 -7.35
CA LEU A 148 -7.81 -7.47 -6.73
C LEU A 148 -8.26 -7.06 -5.32
N ARG A 149 -9.53 -6.67 -5.17
CA ARG A 149 -10.10 -6.31 -3.86
C ARG A 149 -10.01 -7.46 -2.86
N THR A 150 -10.41 -8.67 -3.24
CA THR A 150 -10.32 -9.85 -2.36
C THR A 150 -8.89 -10.10 -1.87
N ARG A 151 -7.89 -10.02 -2.77
CA ARG A 151 -6.48 -10.24 -2.39
C ARG A 151 -5.94 -9.13 -1.49
N VAL A 152 -6.35 -7.89 -1.72
CA VAL A 152 -6.01 -6.75 -0.85
C VAL A 152 -6.62 -6.95 0.53
N ASP A 153 -7.89 -7.36 0.61
CA ASP A 153 -8.57 -7.64 1.86
C ASP A 153 -7.89 -8.79 2.62
N GLU A 154 -7.52 -9.88 1.94
CA GLU A 154 -6.77 -11.00 2.51
C GLU A 154 -5.40 -10.55 3.04
N SER A 155 -4.65 -9.77 2.26
CA SER A 155 -3.35 -9.23 2.66
C SER A 155 -3.48 -8.30 3.88
N TYR A 156 -4.50 -7.44 3.89
CA TYR A 156 -4.78 -6.53 4.99
C TYR A 156 -5.18 -7.29 6.27
N CYS A 157 -6.10 -8.25 6.16
CA CYS A 157 -6.49 -9.09 7.30
C CYS A 157 -5.30 -9.90 7.84
N SER A 158 -4.39 -10.35 6.97
CA SER A 158 -3.19 -11.07 7.37
C SER A 158 -2.25 -10.20 8.21
N VAL A 159 -1.95 -8.96 7.78
CA VAL A 159 -1.07 -8.07 8.56
C VAL A 159 -1.72 -7.68 9.89
N LEU A 160 -3.02 -7.43 9.92
CA LEU A 160 -3.73 -7.10 11.16
C LEU A 160 -3.73 -8.27 12.14
N SER A 161 -3.97 -9.50 11.64
CA SER A 161 -3.90 -10.72 12.44
C SER A 161 -2.50 -10.93 13.02
N HIS A 162 -1.46 -10.68 12.21
CA HIS A 162 -0.07 -10.75 12.67
C HIS A 162 0.22 -9.72 13.76
N LEU A 163 -0.22 -8.47 13.58
CA LEU A 163 -0.02 -7.43 14.59
C LEU A 163 -0.73 -7.77 15.91
N TRP A 164 -1.94 -8.32 15.82
CA TRP A 164 -2.71 -8.77 16.97
C TRP A 164 -2.02 -9.92 17.71
N GLN A 165 -1.60 -10.96 16.98
CA GLN A 165 -0.96 -12.15 17.57
C GLN A 165 0.38 -11.84 18.26
N ASN A 166 1.12 -10.86 17.74
CA ASN A 166 2.40 -10.44 18.34
C ASN A 166 2.25 -9.38 19.43
N GLY A 167 1.02 -9.06 19.83
CA GLY A 167 0.76 -8.16 20.94
C GLY A 167 1.13 -6.71 20.66
N PHE A 168 1.17 -6.28 19.39
CA PHE A 168 1.42 -4.89 19.01
C PHE A 168 0.18 -4.00 19.23
N GLY A 169 -0.62 -4.30 20.26
CA GLY A 169 -1.66 -3.45 20.82
C GLY A 169 -2.77 -3.02 19.86
N VAL A 170 -3.10 -3.81 18.85
CA VAL A 170 -4.18 -3.52 17.92
C VAL A 170 -5.49 -3.28 18.70
N GLU A 171 -6.06 -2.08 18.59
CA GLU A 171 -7.29 -1.68 19.28
C GLU A 171 -8.45 -1.59 18.28
N LEU A 172 -9.62 -2.10 18.67
CA LEU A 172 -10.86 -1.83 17.96
C LEU A 172 -11.43 -0.50 18.46
N ARG A 173 -11.36 0.55 17.63
CA ARG A 173 -11.99 1.85 17.90
C ARG A 173 -13.25 1.99 17.08
N MET A 174 -14.31 2.52 17.65
CA MET A 174 -15.53 2.80 16.89
C MET A 174 -15.45 4.21 16.33
N LYS A 175 -15.52 4.37 15.00
CA LYS A 175 -15.69 5.69 14.38
C LYS A 175 -17.16 6.03 14.37
N GLU A 176 -17.52 7.07 15.12
CA GLU A 176 -18.84 7.69 15.02
C GLU A 176 -18.90 8.49 13.70
N LYS A 177 -19.94 8.23 12.89
CA LYS A 177 -20.24 9.08 11.74
C LYS A 177 -20.85 10.38 12.26
N GLY A 178 -20.08 11.47 12.19
CA GLY A 178 -20.58 12.83 12.40
C GLY A 178 -21.43 13.32 11.24
#